data_AF-A0A523T0F0-F1
#
_entry.id   AF-A0A523T0F0-F1
#
_cell.length_a   1.000
_cell.length_b   1.000
_cell.length_c   1.000
_cell.angle_alpha   90.00
_cell.angle_beta   90.00
_cell.angle_gamma   90.00
#
_symmetry.space_group_name_H-M   'P 1'
#
loop_
_entity.id
_entity.type
_entity.pdbx_description
1 polymer ?
#
loop_
_entity_poly.entity_id
_entity_poly.type
_entity_poly.pdbx_seq_one_letter_code
_entity_poly.pdbx_strand_id
1 'polypeptide(L)'
;MVCFTEVFDRKWFFLFLVSVVFSLLTLLFLPAILQRFSFASHVTFQYYVRQLLFVIPFLPIGLFLFSILPLRKFLDYSRIINNLNTRSFLLIVFFLSLIATNLISHFFFDHIPQGDAVVTTFQAKIFARGYLWVQPPQFPQFFLKEMIVHNERWFSMVQHGHSFLLTPFLLLRIPWFLGPLLGSCSLLLFFFFMRECTDEKGAREGTLLLLLSPIFLLISASYLNQNSSFFLILLGLLFFSLSIKRSNRLFPFLSGLFCGL
;
A
#
# COMPACT_ATOMS: atom_id res chain seq x y z
N MET A 1 47.31 4.54 2.19
CA MET A 1 46.39 3.72 2.98
C MET A 1 45.35 4.64 3.59
N VAL A 2 44.22 4.85 2.90
CA VAL A 2 43.08 5.58 3.46
C VAL A 2 42.34 4.59 4.36
N CYS A 3 42.17 4.96 5.63
CA CYS A 3 41.64 4.09 6.66
C CYS A 3 40.21 3.65 6.29
N PHE A 4 39.98 2.34 6.11
CA PHE A 4 38.66 1.75 5.83
C PHE A 4 37.60 2.10 6.90
N THR A 5 38.03 2.63 8.05
CA THR A 5 37.19 3.06 9.17
C THR A 5 36.46 4.39 8.95
N GLU A 6 36.78 5.17 7.91
CA GLU A 6 36.08 6.45 7.62
C GLU A 6 34.99 6.35 6.54
N VAL A 7 34.86 5.21 5.86
CA VAL A 7 33.93 5.06 4.72
C VAL A 7 32.60 4.43 5.12
N PHE A 8 32.58 3.62 6.19
CA PHE A 8 31.39 2.87 6.61
C PHE A 8 30.97 3.14 8.05
N ASP A 9 29.67 3.29 8.29
CA ASP A 9 29.11 3.30 9.64
C ASP A 9 29.13 1.89 10.23
N ARG A 10 29.89 1.71 11.32
CA ARG A 10 30.16 0.40 11.93
C ARG A 10 28.90 -0.35 12.35
N LYS A 11 27.84 0.36 12.79
CA LYS A 11 26.58 -0.26 13.22
C LYS A 11 25.82 -0.85 12.03
N TRP A 12 25.71 -0.07 10.96
CA TRP A 12 24.99 -0.47 9.75
C TRP A 12 25.75 -1.52 8.93
N PHE A 13 27.08 -1.43 8.90
CA PHE A 13 27.90 -2.45 8.27
C PHE A 13 27.79 -3.81 8.98
N PHE A 14 27.71 -3.81 10.31
CA PHE A 14 27.44 -5.04 11.07
C PHE A 14 26.04 -5.59 10.76
N LEU A 15 25.01 -4.74 10.73
CA LEU A 15 23.65 -5.15 10.35
C LEU A 15 23.59 -5.70 8.91
N PHE A 16 24.35 -5.12 7.99
CA PHE A 16 24.53 -5.64 6.63
C PHE A 16 25.09 -7.06 6.66
N LEU A 17 26.19 -7.31 7.38
CA LEU A 17 26.79 -8.64 7.49
C LEU A 17 25.80 -9.67 8.06
N VAL A 18 25.08 -9.30 9.12
CA VAL A 18 24.03 -10.15 9.71
C VAL A 18 22.93 -10.45 8.68
N SER A 19 22.48 -9.44 7.93
CA SER A 19 21.48 -9.60 6.89
C SER A 19 21.95 -10.49 5.75
N VAL A 20 23.23 -10.42 5.34
CA VAL A 20 23.80 -11.29 4.31
C VAL A 20 23.79 -12.73 4.80
N VAL A 21 24.27 -12.98 6.01
CA VAL A 21 24.26 -14.33 6.60
C VAL A 21 22.83 -14.88 6.67
N PHE A 22 21.88 -14.09 7.16
CA PHE A 22 20.47 -14.50 7.20
C PHE A 22 19.90 -14.78 5.80
N SER A 23 20.22 -13.95 4.80
CA SER A 23 19.79 -14.14 3.41
C SER A 23 20.37 -15.41 2.79
N LEU A 24 21.65 -15.72 3.07
CA LEU A 24 22.30 -16.94 2.62
C LEU A 24 21.72 -18.18 3.30
N LEU A 25 21.49 -18.13 4.62
CA LEU A 25 20.86 -19.22 5.36
C LEU A 25 19.45 -19.49 4.85
N THR A 26 18.65 -18.45 4.60
CA THR A 26 17.32 -18.62 4.03
C THR A 26 17.37 -19.21 2.62
N LEU A 27 18.24 -18.73 1.74
CA LEU A 27 18.43 -19.31 0.40
C LEU A 27 18.85 -20.79 0.44
N LEU A 28 19.70 -21.17 1.40
CA LEU A 28 20.25 -22.52 1.50
C LEU A 28 19.30 -23.52 2.16
N PHE A 29 18.61 -23.12 3.23
CA PHE A 29 17.75 -24.01 4.02
C PHE A 29 16.29 -24.03 3.58
N LEU A 30 15.77 -22.95 3.00
CA LEU A 30 14.37 -22.87 2.59
C LEU A 30 13.97 -24.01 1.62
N PRO A 31 14.74 -24.34 0.56
CA PRO A 31 14.37 -25.43 -0.34
C PRO A 31 14.26 -26.78 0.37
N ALA A 32 15.19 -27.08 1.29
CA ALA A 32 15.21 -28.34 2.04
C ALA A 32 14.06 -28.43 3.06
N ILE A 33 13.68 -27.31 3.67
CA ILE A 33 12.54 -27.23 4.59
C ILE A 33 11.23 -27.42 3.80
N LEU A 34 11.09 -26.77 2.65
CA LEU A 34 9.87 -26.82 1.84
C LEU A 34 9.57 -28.22 1.32
N GLN A 35 10.58 -29.02 0.99
CA GLN A 35 10.41 -30.41 0.57
C GLN A 35 9.74 -31.31 1.62
N ARG A 36 9.73 -30.92 2.90
CA ARG A 36 9.09 -31.69 3.98
C ARG A 36 7.57 -31.53 4.04
N PHE A 37 7.00 -30.56 3.32
CA PHE A 37 5.59 -30.26 3.39
C PHE A 37 4.90 -30.51 2.06
N SER A 38 3.84 -31.32 2.07
CA SER A 38 3.06 -31.65 0.86
C SER A 38 2.44 -30.40 0.21
N PHE A 39 2.04 -29.41 1.00
CA PHE A 39 1.47 -28.16 0.50
C PHE A 39 2.47 -27.30 -0.30
N ALA A 40 3.78 -27.51 -0.12
CA ALA A 40 4.81 -26.75 -0.84
C ALA A 40 4.86 -27.05 -2.35
N SER A 41 4.16 -28.10 -2.78
CA SER A 41 3.94 -28.43 -4.19
C SER A 41 2.87 -27.55 -4.86
N HIS A 42 2.07 -26.81 -4.09
CA HIS A 42 0.99 -25.99 -4.63
C HIS A 42 1.55 -24.83 -5.46
N VAL A 43 1.04 -24.64 -6.68
CA VAL A 43 1.54 -23.67 -7.66
C VAL A 43 1.61 -22.25 -7.08
N THR A 44 0.55 -21.81 -6.41
CA THR A 44 0.47 -20.49 -5.77
C THR A 44 1.55 -20.31 -4.70
N PHE A 45 1.81 -21.36 -3.90
CA PHE A 45 2.82 -21.29 -2.87
C PHE A 45 4.23 -21.18 -3.46
N GLN A 46 4.53 -21.99 -4.49
CA GLN A 46 5.80 -21.90 -5.20
C GLN A 46 6.02 -20.53 -5.84
N TYR A 47 4.95 -19.92 -6.38
CA TYR A 47 5.01 -18.56 -6.93
C TYR A 47 5.42 -17.54 -5.86
N TYR A 48 4.79 -17.54 -4.69
CA TYR A 48 5.15 -16.64 -3.59
C TYR A 48 6.55 -16.90 -3.05
N VAL A 49 6.96 -18.16 -2.91
CA VAL A 49 8.34 -18.51 -2.51
C VAL A 49 9.35 -17.96 -3.50
N ARG A 50 9.08 -18.08 -4.81
CA ARG A 50 9.96 -17.55 -5.85
C ARG A 50 10.08 -16.03 -5.79
N GLN A 51 8.96 -15.33 -5.58
CA GLN A 51 8.96 -13.88 -5.37
C GLN A 51 9.76 -13.50 -4.11
N LEU A 52 9.58 -14.23 -3.01
CA LEU A 52 10.27 -13.96 -1.76
C LEU A 52 11.79 -14.17 -1.91
N LEU A 53 12.21 -15.23 -2.60
CA LEU A 53 13.63 -15.49 -2.93
C LEU A 53 14.23 -14.40 -3.81
N PHE A 54 13.44 -13.81 -4.72
CA PHE A 54 13.86 -12.66 -5.51
C PHE A 54 14.04 -11.40 -4.65
N VAL A 55 13.18 -11.19 -3.64
CA VAL A 55 13.19 -9.99 -2.79
C VAL A 55 14.25 -10.04 -1.69
N ILE A 56 14.52 -11.22 -1.10
CA ILE A 56 15.52 -11.43 -0.03
C ILE A 56 16.85 -10.68 -0.26
N PRO A 57 17.52 -10.78 -1.43
CA PRO A 57 18.83 -10.16 -1.63
C PRO A 57 18.79 -8.63 -1.65
N PHE A 58 17.64 -7.99 -1.84
CA PHE A 58 17.55 -6.52 -1.85
C PHE A 58 17.72 -5.91 -0.44
N LEU A 59 17.40 -6.66 0.62
CA LEU A 59 17.55 -6.20 2.00
C LEU A 59 19.03 -5.97 2.39
N PRO A 60 19.96 -6.93 2.20
CA PRO A 60 21.37 -6.68 2.46
C PRO A 60 21.96 -5.63 1.51
N ILE A 61 21.52 -5.56 0.26
CA ILE A 61 21.95 -4.51 -0.68
C ILE A 61 21.57 -3.11 -0.16
N GLY A 62 20.34 -2.94 0.31
CA GLY A 62 19.88 -1.68 0.90
C GLY A 62 20.69 -1.28 2.14
N LEU A 63 20.94 -2.24 3.05
CA LEU A 63 21.75 -1.99 4.25
C LEU A 63 23.22 -1.69 3.91
N PHE A 64 23.78 -2.34 2.90
CA PHE A 64 25.13 -2.06 2.40
C PHE A 64 25.23 -0.64 1.86
N LEU A 65 24.31 -0.25 0.97
CA LEU A 65 24.28 1.12 0.42
C LEU A 65 24.10 2.17 1.52
N PHE A 66 23.25 1.89 2.52
CA PHE A 66 23.06 2.79 3.66
C PHE A 66 24.27 2.85 4.60
N SER A 67 25.09 1.80 4.65
CA SER A 67 26.31 1.78 5.46
C SER A 67 27.41 2.69 4.91
N ILE A 68 27.36 3.07 3.62
CA ILE A 68 28.32 3.96 2.97
C ILE A 68 28.09 5.41 3.42
N LEU A 69 29.00 5.93 4.26
CA LEU A 69 28.97 7.28 4.83
C LEU A 69 28.86 8.43 3.80
N PRO A 70 29.58 8.41 2.66
CA PRO A 70 29.45 9.47 1.66
C PRO A 70 28.07 9.51 0.99
N LEU A 71 27.39 8.36 0.83
CA LEU A 71 26.01 8.33 0.34
C LEU A 71 25.08 9.04 1.33
N ARG A 72 25.26 8.80 2.64
CA ARG A 72 24.46 9.41 3.71
C ARG A 72 24.66 10.93 3.82
N LYS A 73 25.88 11.42 3.58
CA LYS A 73 26.19 12.86 3.53
C LYS A 73 25.65 13.54 2.26
N PHE A 74 25.68 12.85 1.12
CA PHE A 74 25.16 13.38 -0.15
C PHE A 74 23.62 13.39 -0.18
N LEU A 75 23.00 12.38 0.45
CA LEU A 75 21.57 12.26 0.69
C LEU A 75 21.16 12.91 2.02
N ASP A 76 21.68 14.08 2.38
CA ASP A 76 21.22 14.80 3.58
C ASP A 76 19.84 15.46 3.33
N TYR A 77 18.87 14.63 2.95
CA TYR A 77 17.49 14.98 2.67
C TYR A 77 16.83 15.64 3.86
N SER A 78 17.31 15.33 5.08
CA SER A 78 16.82 15.86 6.34
C SER A 78 16.76 17.38 6.35
N ARG A 79 17.78 18.05 5.78
CA ARG A 79 17.86 19.51 5.73
C ARG A 79 16.88 20.11 4.73
N ILE A 80 16.75 19.48 3.55
CA ILE A 80 15.83 19.92 2.50
C ILE A 80 14.39 19.78 2.98
N ILE A 81 14.05 18.62 3.53
CA ILE A 81 12.70 18.30 3.97
C ILE A 81 12.32 19.18 5.14
N ASN A 82 13.19 19.40 6.13
CA ASN A 82 12.88 20.22 7.30
C ASN A 82 12.77 21.72 6.98
N ASN A 83 13.46 22.21 5.96
CA ASN A 83 13.37 23.61 5.53
C ASN A 83 12.03 23.96 4.85
N LEU A 84 11.28 22.96 4.37
CA LEU A 84 9.97 23.20 3.77
C LEU A 84 8.92 23.53 4.83
N ASN A 85 8.03 24.46 4.52
CA ASN A 85 6.81 24.65 5.33
C ASN A 85 5.94 23.38 5.23
N THR A 86 5.28 22.99 6.32
CA THR A 86 4.44 21.79 6.41
C THR A 86 3.41 21.73 5.27
N ARG A 87 2.78 22.86 4.94
CA ARG A 87 1.80 22.93 3.85
C ARG A 87 2.40 22.61 2.49
N SER A 88 3.56 23.20 2.18
CA SER A 88 4.28 22.95 0.93
C SER A 88 4.74 21.51 0.84
N PHE A 89 5.26 20.94 1.94
CA PHE A 89 5.63 19.54 2.02
C PHE A 89 4.44 18.62 1.70
N LEU A 90 3.28 18.85 2.32
CA LEU A 90 2.08 18.05 2.10
C LEU A 90 1.56 18.15 0.67
N LEU A 91 1.55 19.35 0.08
CA LEU A 91 1.17 19.53 -1.32
C LEU A 91 2.12 18.80 -2.27
N ILE A 92 3.43 18.90 -2.04
CA ILE A 92 4.44 18.20 -2.85
C ILE A 92 4.23 16.70 -2.77
N VAL A 93 4.13 16.14 -1.57
CA VAL A 93 3.91 14.69 -1.37
C VAL A 93 2.60 14.23 -2.01
N PHE A 94 1.52 15.00 -1.85
CA PHE A 94 0.23 14.70 -2.43
C PHE A 94 0.30 14.64 -3.96
N PHE A 95 0.79 15.71 -4.61
CA PHE A 95 0.84 15.76 -6.07
C PHE A 95 1.86 14.77 -6.64
N LEU A 96 3.00 14.58 -5.96
CA LEU A 96 4.01 13.60 -6.37
C LEU A 96 3.43 12.18 -6.32
N SER A 97 2.71 11.83 -5.24
CA SER A 97 2.03 10.54 -5.13
C SER A 97 0.95 10.37 -6.19
N LEU A 98 0.11 11.39 -6.38
CA LEU A 98 -0.99 11.36 -7.34
C LEU A 98 -0.47 11.16 -8.76
N ILE A 99 0.56 11.90 -9.15
CA ILE A 99 1.18 11.77 -10.47
C ILE A 99 1.84 10.39 -10.60
N ALA A 100 2.66 9.98 -9.63
CA ALA A 100 3.37 8.70 -9.71
C ALA A 100 2.41 7.51 -9.81
N THR A 101 1.40 7.46 -8.92
CA THR A 101 0.41 6.37 -8.91
C THR A 101 -0.49 6.40 -10.14
N ASN A 102 -0.84 7.57 -10.67
CA ASN A 102 -1.58 7.68 -11.91
C ASN A 102 -0.75 7.23 -13.13
N LEU A 103 0.53 7.59 -13.20
CA LEU A 103 1.43 7.10 -14.26
C LEU A 103 1.58 5.58 -14.19
N ILE A 104 1.70 5.00 -13.00
CA ILE A 104 1.70 3.54 -12.82
C ILE A 104 0.36 2.94 -13.27
N SER A 105 -0.76 3.55 -12.88
CA SER A 105 -2.09 3.12 -13.30
C SER A 105 -2.23 3.11 -14.83
N HIS A 106 -1.65 4.11 -15.50
CA HIS A 106 -1.66 4.21 -16.96
C HIS A 106 -0.74 3.18 -17.62
N PHE A 107 0.53 3.12 -17.25
CA PHE A 107 1.52 2.31 -17.96
C PHE A 107 1.53 0.83 -17.57
N PHE A 108 1.13 0.50 -16.34
CA PHE A 108 1.18 -0.88 -15.84
C PHE A 108 -0.20 -1.54 -15.84
N PHE A 109 -1.25 -0.77 -15.55
CA PHE A 109 -2.62 -1.28 -15.47
C PHE A 109 -3.51 -0.89 -16.65
N ASP A 110 -3.01 -0.08 -17.60
CA ASP A 110 -3.76 0.44 -18.76
C ASP A 110 -5.06 1.18 -18.38
N HIS A 111 -5.17 1.69 -17.15
CA HIS A 111 -6.43 2.20 -16.59
C HIS A 111 -7.59 1.17 -16.64
N ILE A 112 -7.29 -0.12 -16.53
CA ILE A 112 -8.27 -1.20 -16.56
C ILE A 112 -8.19 -2.00 -15.25
N PRO A 113 -9.33 -2.39 -14.64
CA PRO A 113 -9.32 -3.26 -13.48
C PRO A 113 -8.82 -4.66 -13.85
N GLN A 114 -7.88 -5.19 -13.08
CA GLN A 114 -7.30 -6.52 -13.26
C GLN A 114 -7.56 -7.40 -12.03
N GLY A 115 -7.53 -8.73 -12.21
CA GLY A 115 -7.70 -9.70 -11.13
C GLY A 115 -9.03 -9.53 -10.37
N ASP A 116 -8.96 -9.49 -9.05
CA ASP A 116 -10.11 -9.38 -8.14
C ASP A 116 -10.84 -8.03 -8.27
N ALA A 117 -10.15 -6.99 -8.73
CA ALA A 117 -10.72 -5.66 -8.89
C ALA A 117 -11.79 -5.58 -10.00
N VAL A 118 -11.85 -6.57 -10.88
CA VAL A 118 -12.95 -6.69 -11.85
C VAL A 118 -14.28 -6.92 -11.12
N VAL A 119 -14.27 -7.67 -10.02
CA VAL A 119 -15.48 -8.00 -9.26
C VAL A 119 -15.99 -6.77 -8.49
N THR A 120 -15.09 -5.96 -7.91
CA THR A 120 -15.46 -4.68 -7.29
C THR A 120 -16.01 -3.69 -8.32
N THR A 121 -15.37 -3.61 -9.50
CA THR A 121 -15.85 -2.77 -10.60
C THR A 121 -17.22 -3.23 -11.12
N PHE A 122 -17.46 -4.55 -11.15
CA PHE A 122 -18.74 -5.12 -11.53
C PHE A 122 -19.86 -4.65 -10.58
N GLN A 123 -19.64 -4.75 -9.26
CA GLN A 123 -20.60 -4.26 -8.28
C GLN A 123 -20.81 -2.74 -8.37
N ALA A 124 -19.74 -1.97 -8.59
CA ALA A 124 -19.83 -0.53 -8.76
C ALA A 124 -20.66 -0.14 -10.01
N LYS A 125 -20.64 -0.94 -11.09
CA LYS A 125 -21.53 -0.75 -12.25
C LYS A 125 -23.00 -1.01 -11.92
N ILE A 126 -23.30 -1.95 -11.03
CA ILE A 126 -24.66 -2.22 -10.54
C ILE A 126 -25.15 -1.00 -9.73
N PHE A 127 -24.33 -0.51 -8.80
CA PHE A 127 -24.63 0.69 -8.01
C PHE A 127 -24.80 1.94 -8.88
N ALA A 128 -24.00 2.10 -9.94
CA ALA A 128 -24.12 3.22 -10.86
C ALA A 128 -25.47 3.25 -11.60
N ARG A 129 -26.17 2.12 -11.67
CA ARG A 129 -27.54 2.00 -12.21
C ARG A 129 -28.63 2.17 -11.15
N GLY A 130 -28.28 2.41 -9.88
CA GLY A 130 -29.23 2.57 -8.78
C GLY A 130 -29.77 1.26 -8.21
N TYR A 131 -29.17 0.12 -8.53
CA TYR A 131 -29.58 -1.19 -8.01
C TYR A 131 -28.58 -1.71 -6.97
N LEU A 132 -29.03 -2.58 -6.08
CA LEU A 132 -28.14 -3.31 -5.16
C LEU A 132 -27.63 -4.62 -5.77
N TRP A 133 -28.44 -5.22 -6.64
CA TRP A 133 -28.20 -6.48 -7.35
C TRP A 133 -28.98 -6.45 -8.66
N VAL A 134 -28.62 -7.31 -9.61
CA VAL A 134 -29.34 -7.45 -10.89
C VAL A 134 -29.78 -8.90 -11.11
N GLN A 135 -30.67 -9.15 -12.07
CA GLN A 135 -31.01 -10.51 -12.45
C GLN A 135 -29.82 -11.16 -13.21
N PRO A 136 -29.54 -12.45 -12.98
CA PRO A 136 -28.55 -13.18 -13.77
C PRO A 136 -28.88 -13.11 -15.27
N PRO A 137 -27.88 -13.07 -16.16
CA PRO A 137 -28.13 -13.23 -17.60
C PRO A 137 -28.67 -14.64 -17.88
N GLN A 138 -29.34 -14.82 -19.03
CA GLN A 138 -29.94 -16.10 -19.44
C GLN A 138 -28.95 -17.29 -19.39
N PHE A 139 -27.68 -17.03 -19.70
CA PHE A 139 -26.61 -18.02 -19.66
C PHE A 139 -25.49 -17.57 -18.72
N PRO A 140 -25.65 -17.74 -17.40
CA PRO A 140 -24.71 -17.23 -16.40
C PRO A 140 -23.33 -17.86 -16.51
N GLN A 141 -23.26 -19.10 -16.97
CA GLN A 141 -22.03 -19.89 -17.15
C GLN A 141 -20.94 -19.20 -18.00
N PHE A 142 -21.32 -18.32 -18.93
CA PHE A 142 -20.34 -17.59 -19.76
C PHE A 142 -19.76 -16.34 -19.07
N PHE A 143 -20.32 -15.95 -17.93
CA PHE A 143 -19.94 -14.74 -17.19
C PHE A 143 -19.52 -15.03 -15.76
N LEU A 144 -19.26 -16.31 -15.45
CA LEU A 144 -18.81 -16.71 -14.13
C LEU A 144 -17.42 -16.17 -13.87
N LYS A 145 -17.31 -15.40 -12.80
CA LYS A 145 -16.05 -15.05 -12.18
C LYS A 145 -16.13 -15.44 -10.71
N GLU A 146 -15.00 -15.85 -10.16
CA GLU A 146 -14.85 -16.08 -8.73
C GLU A 146 -15.38 -14.86 -7.96
N MET A 147 -16.06 -15.09 -6.84
CA MET A 147 -16.65 -14.04 -5.98
C MET A 147 -17.89 -13.31 -6.55
N ILE A 148 -18.58 -13.85 -7.57
CA ILE A 148 -19.91 -13.39 -7.97
C ILE A 148 -20.98 -14.38 -7.47
N VAL A 149 -21.93 -13.90 -6.67
CA VAL A 149 -23.12 -14.68 -6.29
C VAL A 149 -24.06 -14.71 -7.48
N HIS A 150 -24.50 -15.90 -7.85
CA HIS A 150 -25.49 -16.12 -8.90
C HIS A 150 -26.59 -17.07 -8.40
N ASN A 151 -27.39 -16.61 -7.45
CA ASN A 151 -28.72 -17.20 -7.24
C ASN A 151 -29.72 -16.30 -7.98
N GLU A 152 -31.00 -16.26 -7.64
CA GLU A 152 -32.00 -15.33 -8.25
C GLU A 152 -31.59 -13.83 -8.27
N ARG A 153 -30.43 -13.51 -7.66
CA ARG A 153 -29.75 -12.22 -7.65
C ARG A 153 -28.29 -12.41 -8.07
N TRP A 154 -27.82 -11.44 -8.84
CA TRP A 154 -26.47 -11.36 -9.37
C TRP A 154 -25.76 -10.13 -8.80
N PHE A 155 -24.74 -10.37 -7.97
CA PHE A 155 -23.98 -9.33 -7.28
C PHE A 155 -22.62 -9.88 -6.81
N SER A 156 -21.69 -8.99 -6.44
CA SER A 156 -20.39 -9.37 -5.92
C SER A 156 -20.46 -9.80 -4.44
N MET A 157 -19.71 -10.85 -4.09
CA MET A 157 -19.43 -11.19 -2.69
C MET A 157 -18.40 -10.23 -2.04
N VAL A 158 -17.69 -9.44 -2.82
CA VAL A 158 -16.62 -8.56 -2.35
C VAL A 158 -17.21 -7.35 -1.60
N GLN A 159 -16.43 -6.79 -0.69
CA GLN A 159 -16.80 -5.64 0.15
C GLN A 159 -17.44 -4.51 -0.67
N HIS A 160 -18.71 -4.24 -0.36
CA HIS A 160 -19.54 -3.29 -1.08
C HIS A 160 -19.09 -1.83 -0.87
N GLY A 161 -18.44 -1.51 0.27
CA GLY A 161 -18.00 -0.16 0.60
C GLY A 161 -17.07 0.46 -0.45
N HIS A 162 -16.04 -0.28 -0.88
CA HIS A 162 -15.14 0.18 -1.95
C HIS A 162 -15.87 0.38 -3.28
N SER A 163 -16.77 -0.55 -3.63
CA SER A 163 -17.56 -0.48 -4.85
C SER A 163 -18.48 0.75 -4.86
N PHE A 164 -19.01 1.13 -3.70
CA PHE A 164 -19.79 2.35 -3.53
C PHE A 164 -18.92 3.60 -3.74
N LEU A 165 -17.72 3.66 -3.16
CA LEU A 165 -16.76 4.75 -3.38
C LEU A 165 -16.32 4.88 -4.84
N LEU A 166 -16.25 3.77 -5.58
CA LEU A 166 -15.88 3.73 -7.00
C LEU A 166 -17.00 4.20 -7.94
N THR A 167 -18.25 4.08 -7.51
CA THR A 167 -19.45 4.44 -8.30
C THR A 167 -19.42 5.86 -8.88
N PRO A 168 -19.15 6.95 -8.13
CA PRO A 168 -19.09 8.29 -8.69
C PRO A 168 -18.01 8.45 -9.77
N PHE A 169 -16.86 7.78 -9.62
CA PHE A 169 -15.79 7.83 -10.62
C PHE A 169 -16.13 7.06 -11.89
N LEU A 170 -16.92 5.98 -11.78
CA LEU A 170 -17.50 5.31 -12.96
C LEU A 170 -18.48 6.21 -13.71
N LEU A 171 -19.35 6.93 -13.00
CA LEU A 171 -20.30 7.88 -13.60
C LEU A 171 -19.57 9.02 -14.31
N LEU A 172 -18.46 9.49 -13.74
CA LEU A 172 -17.57 10.49 -14.34
C LEU A 172 -16.64 9.93 -15.42
N ARG A 173 -16.70 8.63 -15.72
CA ARG A 173 -15.84 7.91 -16.69
C ARG A 173 -14.34 7.97 -16.38
N ILE A 174 -13.96 8.16 -15.12
CA ILE A 174 -12.58 8.19 -14.62
C ILE A 174 -12.35 7.22 -13.45
N PRO A 175 -12.78 5.94 -13.54
CA PRO A 175 -12.72 5.01 -12.41
C PRO A 175 -11.28 4.69 -11.97
N TRP A 176 -10.29 4.87 -12.85
CA TRP A 176 -8.86 4.72 -12.56
C TRP A 176 -8.35 5.74 -11.53
N PHE A 177 -9.06 6.86 -11.35
CA PHE A 177 -8.58 7.95 -10.51
C PHE A 177 -8.82 7.74 -9.00
N LEU A 178 -9.77 6.87 -8.62
CA LEU A 178 -10.11 6.64 -7.20
C LEU A 178 -8.89 6.16 -6.40
N GLY A 179 -8.16 5.16 -6.91
CA GLY A 179 -7.00 4.60 -6.23
C GLY A 179 -5.91 5.65 -5.97
N PRO A 180 -5.40 6.32 -7.02
CA PRO A 180 -4.42 7.40 -6.90
C PRO A 180 -4.86 8.51 -5.93
N LEU A 181 -6.14 8.89 -5.96
CA LEU A 181 -6.69 9.91 -5.08
C LEU A 181 -6.70 9.44 -3.61
N LEU A 182 -7.24 8.25 -3.34
CA LEU A 182 -7.30 7.68 -1.99
C LEU A 182 -5.90 7.43 -1.42
N GLY A 183 -4.96 6.93 -2.23
CA GLY A 183 -3.57 6.74 -1.84
C GLY A 183 -2.91 8.07 -1.45
N SER A 184 -3.08 9.10 -2.28
CA SER A 184 -2.52 10.44 -2.02
C SER A 184 -3.12 11.09 -0.76
N CYS A 185 -4.44 10.97 -0.57
CA CYS A 185 -5.09 11.41 0.66
C CYS A 185 -4.65 10.60 1.89
N SER A 186 -4.41 9.30 1.73
CA SER A 186 -3.91 8.41 2.78
C SER A 186 -2.52 8.84 3.25
N LEU A 187 -1.64 9.30 2.36
CA LEU A 187 -0.34 9.86 2.76
C LEU A 187 -0.48 11.09 3.66
N LEU A 188 -1.45 11.97 3.37
CA LEU A 188 -1.71 13.13 4.22
C LEU A 188 -2.22 12.72 5.60
N LEU A 189 -3.15 11.78 5.65
CA LEU A 189 -3.65 11.22 6.91
C LEU A 189 -2.54 10.53 7.71
N PHE A 190 -1.69 9.77 7.03
CA PHE A 190 -0.55 9.10 7.62
C PHE A 190 0.42 10.11 8.23
N PHE A 191 0.71 11.22 7.54
CA PHE A 191 1.51 12.32 8.11
C PHE A 191 0.91 12.86 9.41
N PHE A 192 -0.39 13.16 9.42
CA PHE A 192 -1.04 13.69 10.62
C PHE A 192 -1.05 12.69 11.77
N PHE A 193 -1.32 11.42 11.48
CA PHE A 193 -1.28 10.35 12.47
C PHE A 193 0.13 10.20 13.06
N MET A 194 1.15 10.10 12.20
CA MET A 194 2.54 9.98 12.64
C MET A 194 2.99 11.20 13.45
N ARG A 195 2.54 12.41 13.07
CA ARG A 195 2.85 13.64 13.81
C ARG A 195 2.24 13.63 15.21
N GLU A 196 1.09 12.99 15.39
CA GLU A 196 0.50 12.80 16.72
C GLU A 196 1.26 11.73 17.54
N CYS A 197 1.76 10.66 16.91
CA CYS A 197 2.50 9.61 17.61
C CYS A 197 3.95 9.96 17.92
N THR A 198 4.57 10.80 17.10
CA THR A 198 5.99 11.14 17.16
C THR A 198 6.17 12.66 17.23
N ASP A 199 6.92 13.23 16.30
CA ASP A 199 7.14 14.64 16.08
C ASP A 199 6.99 14.95 14.58
N GLU A 200 7.10 16.23 14.22
CA GLU A 200 6.95 16.62 12.81
C GLU A 200 8.04 16.01 11.91
N LYS A 201 9.27 15.90 12.41
CA LYS A 201 10.37 15.31 11.65
C LYS A 201 10.13 13.83 11.38
N GLY A 202 9.78 13.05 12.41
CA GLY A 202 9.44 11.64 12.26
C GLY A 202 8.25 11.42 11.33
N ALA A 203 7.25 12.31 11.36
CA ALA A 203 6.13 12.26 10.43
C ALA A 203 6.53 12.50 8.97
N ARG A 204 7.40 13.48 8.70
CA ARG A 204 7.90 13.75 7.34
C ARG A 204 8.71 12.57 6.81
N GLU A 205 9.64 12.07 7.62
CA GLU A 205 10.48 10.91 7.26
C GLU A 205 9.63 9.66 7.02
N GLY A 206 8.69 9.35 7.91
CA GLY A 206 7.77 8.23 7.75
C GLY A 206 6.91 8.34 6.49
N THR A 207 6.40 9.54 6.19
CA THR A 207 5.55 9.77 5.01
C THR A 207 6.33 9.56 3.72
N LEU A 208 7.60 9.97 3.67
CA LEU A 208 8.47 9.75 2.52
C LEU A 208 8.84 8.29 2.35
N LEU A 209 9.10 7.57 3.45
CA LEU A 209 9.32 6.12 3.40
C LEU A 209 8.09 5.40 2.85
N LEU A 210 6.88 5.82 3.23
CA LEU A 210 5.65 5.27 2.70
C LEU A 210 5.47 5.60 1.21
N LEU A 211 5.74 6.85 0.79
CA LEU A 211 5.67 7.26 -0.60
C LEU A 211 6.64 6.48 -1.50
N LEU A 212 7.84 6.16 -0.99
CA LEU A 212 8.85 5.37 -1.70
C LEU A 212 8.57 3.87 -1.67
N SER A 213 7.57 3.42 -0.90
CA SER A 213 7.23 2.00 -0.82
C SER A 213 6.60 1.53 -2.13
N PRO A 214 7.20 0.55 -2.83
CA PRO A 214 6.68 0.05 -4.10
C PRO A 214 5.31 -0.62 -3.92
N ILE A 215 5.07 -1.26 -2.77
CA ILE A 215 3.76 -1.88 -2.47
C ILE A 215 2.69 -0.82 -2.34
N PHE A 216 2.97 0.27 -1.62
CA PHE A 216 2.04 1.38 -1.49
C PHE A 216 1.70 1.99 -2.86
N LEU A 217 2.71 2.25 -3.69
CA LEU A 217 2.52 2.82 -5.03
C LEU A 217 1.71 1.90 -5.95
N LEU A 218 2.02 0.60 -5.98
CA LEU A 218 1.30 -0.38 -6.81
C LEU A 218 -0.14 -0.58 -6.37
N ILE A 219 -0.39 -0.68 -5.05
CA ILE A 219 -1.75 -0.81 -4.52
C ILE A 219 -2.55 0.47 -4.81
N SER A 220 -1.97 1.64 -4.53
CA SER A 220 -2.61 2.94 -4.80
C SER A 220 -2.91 3.15 -6.29
N ALA A 221 -2.07 2.65 -7.19
CA ALA A 221 -2.32 2.70 -8.63
C ALA A 221 -3.41 1.72 -9.12
N SER A 222 -3.76 0.72 -8.31
CA SER A 222 -4.70 -0.34 -8.65
C SER A 222 -6.15 0.00 -8.29
N TYR A 223 -7.08 -0.86 -8.73
CA TYR A 223 -8.51 -0.77 -8.43
C TYR A 223 -8.92 -1.53 -7.16
N LEU A 224 -7.95 -2.07 -6.42
CA LEU A 224 -8.24 -2.97 -5.32
C LEU A 224 -8.83 -2.24 -4.10
N ASN A 225 -9.58 -2.97 -3.29
CA ASN A 225 -10.26 -2.48 -2.08
C ASN A 225 -9.31 -2.07 -0.95
N GLN A 226 -8.04 -2.50 -0.99
CA GLN A 226 -7.02 -2.08 -0.03
C GLN A 226 -6.88 -0.55 0.00
N ASN A 227 -7.16 0.15 -1.11
CA ASN A 227 -7.11 1.62 -1.16
C ASN A 227 -8.11 2.26 -0.20
N SER A 228 -9.38 1.84 -0.23
CA SER A 228 -10.39 2.35 0.69
C SER A 228 -10.15 1.90 2.12
N SER A 229 -9.76 0.63 2.32
CA SER A 229 -9.51 0.10 3.66
C SER A 229 -8.35 0.82 4.34
N PHE A 230 -7.24 1.06 3.62
CA PHE A 230 -6.10 1.78 4.16
C PHE A 230 -6.46 3.22 4.55
N PHE A 231 -7.22 3.91 3.70
CA PHE A 231 -7.69 5.27 3.97
C PHE A 231 -8.58 5.34 5.23
N LEU A 232 -9.56 4.44 5.35
CA LEU A 232 -10.49 4.41 6.48
C LEU A 232 -9.80 4.01 7.80
N ILE A 233 -8.91 3.02 7.76
CA ILE A 233 -8.10 2.63 8.92
C ILE A 233 -7.24 3.80 9.40
N LEU A 234 -6.60 4.55 8.50
CA LEU A 234 -5.81 5.73 8.89
C LEU A 234 -6.66 6.84 9.50
N LEU A 235 -7.87 7.08 8.99
CA LEU A 235 -8.84 7.97 9.62
C LEU A 235 -9.20 7.50 11.03
N GLY A 236 -9.51 6.21 11.19
CA GLY A 236 -9.79 5.59 12.48
C GLY A 236 -8.65 5.75 13.48
N LEU A 237 -7.40 5.49 13.05
CA LEU A 237 -6.19 5.64 13.85
C LEU A 237 -5.87 7.11 14.19
N LEU A 238 -6.07 8.03 13.25
CA LEU A 238 -5.89 9.46 13.51
C LEU A 238 -6.88 9.92 14.59
N PHE A 239 -8.17 9.63 14.46
CA PHE A 239 -9.15 9.98 15.49
C PHE A 239 -8.92 9.27 16.81
N PHE A 240 -8.44 8.03 16.79
CA PHE A 240 -8.02 7.32 18.00
C PHE A 240 -6.90 8.08 18.73
N SER A 241 -5.83 8.45 18.01
CA SER A 241 -4.71 9.21 18.58
C SER A 241 -5.16 10.56 19.16
N LEU A 242 -6.09 11.24 18.49
CA LEU A 242 -6.67 12.51 18.95
C LEU A 242 -7.53 12.32 20.20
N SER A 243 -8.26 11.20 20.32
CA SER A 243 -9.07 10.90 21.50
C SER A 243 -8.25 10.72 22.77
N ILE A 244 -7.02 10.19 22.65
CA ILE A 244 -6.13 10.01 23.80
C ILE A 244 -5.63 11.35 24.34
N LYS A 245 -5.34 12.30 23.44
CA LYS A 245 -4.78 13.61 23.83
C LYS A 245 -5.83 14.68 24.14
N ARG A 246 -7.04 14.55 23.59
CA ARG A 246 -8.07 15.59 23.65
C ARG A 246 -9.36 15.02 24.27
N SER A 247 -9.96 15.79 25.18
CA SER A 247 -11.16 15.40 25.95
C SER A 247 -12.49 15.34 25.15
N ASN A 248 -12.45 15.34 23.82
CA ASN A 248 -13.66 15.39 22.99
C ASN A 248 -14.23 13.99 22.73
N ARG A 249 -15.48 13.75 23.17
CA ARG A 249 -16.21 12.49 22.99
C ARG A 249 -16.51 12.14 21.54
N LEU A 250 -16.42 13.10 20.61
CA LEU A 250 -16.60 12.85 19.18
C LEU A 250 -15.46 12.02 18.58
N PHE A 251 -14.23 12.18 19.07
CA PHE A 251 -13.06 11.47 18.52
C PHE A 251 -13.12 9.94 18.68
N PRO A 252 -13.45 9.36 19.86
CA PRO A 252 -13.58 7.91 19.96
C PRO A 252 -14.76 7.38 19.14
N PHE A 253 -15.86 8.13 19.02
CA PHE A 253 -17.00 7.75 18.17
C PHE A 253 -16.60 7.68 16.69
N LEU A 254 -15.95 8.74 16.17
CA LEU A 254 -15.46 8.78 14.80
C LEU A 254 -14.42 7.68 14.54
N SER A 255 -13.54 7.40 15.50
CA SER A 255 -12.58 6.31 15.40
C SER A 255 -13.27 4.96 15.21
N GLY A 256 -14.25 4.63 16.05
CA GLY A 256 -15.02 3.39 15.93
C GLY A 256 -15.80 3.31 14.62
N LEU A 257 -16.39 4.43 14.18
CA LEU A 257 -17.12 4.50 12.92
C LEU A 257 -16.22 4.21 11.72
N PHE A 258 -15.05 4.85 11.60
CA PHE A 258 -14.15 4.61 10.48
C PHE A 258 -13.46 3.24 10.52
N CYS A 259 -13.23 2.67 11.69
CA CYS A 259 -12.73 1.30 11.82
C CYS A 259 -13.80 0.24 11.48
N GLY A 260 -15.08 0.58 11.62
CA GLY A 260 -16.19 -0.33 11.32
C GLY A 260 -16.65 -0.32 9.86
N LEU A 261 -16.33 0.75 9.11
CA LEU A 261 -16.61 0.91 7.68
C LEU A 261 -15.57 0.19 6.81
#